data_AF-Q5WX61-F1
#
_entry.id   AF-Q5WX61-F1
#
_cell.length_a   1.000
_cell.length_b   1.000
_cell.length_c   1.000
_cell.angle_alpha   90.00
_cell.angle_beta   90.00
_cell.angle_gamma   90.00
#
_symmetry.space_group_name_H-M   'P 1'
#
loop_
_entity.id
_entity.type
_entity.pdbx_description
1 polymer ?
#
loop_
_entity_poly.entity_id
_entity_poly.type
_entity_poly.pdbx_seq_one_letter_code
_entity_poly.pdbx_strand_id
1 'polypeptide(L)'
;MKQIKGILLSIISLSFLPFLVFASDASISLVGVQGYDLVSYHQKNGPVRGSGNHTAYHNGVAYLFATDENKKVFQANPEKYLPAYGGYCAFAVSVGRKVVSDPLAWKIVDGILYLNLNKQVQEFWSKDIPGNIKKGNIQWEKIKDIDPQKI
;
A
#
# COMPACT_ATOMS: atom_id res chain seq x y z
N MET A 1 1.53 -41.43 69.25
CA MET A 1 2.08 -40.13 68.77
C MET A 1 3.00 -40.38 67.58
N LYS A 2 2.55 -40.10 66.35
CA LYS A 2 3.40 -39.80 65.19
C LYS A 2 2.50 -39.15 64.12
N GLN A 3 2.75 -37.87 63.90
CA GLN A 3 2.05 -36.97 62.98
C GLN A 3 2.42 -37.35 61.55
N ILE A 4 1.43 -37.66 60.69
CA ILE A 4 1.65 -37.71 59.24
C ILE A 4 0.98 -36.47 58.66
N LYS A 5 1.83 -35.53 58.25
CA LYS A 5 1.49 -34.24 57.68
C LYS A 5 0.81 -34.45 56.33
N GLY A 6 -0.36 -33.84 56.15
CA GLY A 6 -1.09 -33.82 54.89
C GLY A 6 -0.27 -33.12 53.81
N ILE A 7 -0.16 -33.77 52.65
CA ILE A 7 0.35 -33.17 51.42
C ILE A 7 -0.89 -32.73 50.64
N LEU A 8 -1.19 -31.43 50.69
CA LEU A 8 -2.10 -30.82 49.72
C LEU A 8 -1.40 -30.83 48.35
N LEU A 9 -1.82 -31.70 47.44
CA LEU A 9 -1.54 -31.53 46.02
C LEU A 9 -2.38 -30.35 45.50
N SER A 10 -1.76 -29.17 45.38
CA SER A 10 -2.33 -28.08 44.59
C SER A 10 -2.32 -28.46 43.12
N ILE A 11 -3.48 -28.85 42.60
CA ILE A 11 -3.72 -29.01 41.16
C ILE A 11 -3.71 -27.60 40.56
N ILE A 12 -2.57 -27.18 39.99
CA ILE A 12 -2.49 -25.99 39.16
C ILE A 12 -3.22 -26.32 37.86
N SER A 13 -4.51 -25.99 37.81
CA SER A 13 -5.31 -26.02 36.58
C SER A 13 -4.74 -24.99 35.62
N LEU A 14 -3.90 -25.46 34.69
CA LEU A 14 -3.39 -24.66 33.59
C LEU A 14 -4.55 -24.42 32.60
N SER A 15 -5.36 -23.40 32.88
CA SER A 15 -6.40 -22.93 31.99
C SER A 15 -5.78 -22.35 30.73
N PHE A 16 -5.57 -23.20 29.73
CA PHE A 16 -5.31 -22.80 28.34
C PHE A 16 -6.57 -22.09 27.84
N LEU A 17 -6.62 -20.76 28.01
CA LEU A 17 -7.54 -19.93 27.26
C LEU A 17 -7.10 -19.99 25.79
N PRO A 18 -7.91 -20.54 24.87
CA PRO A 18 -7.60 -20.42 23.46
C PRO A 18 -7.70 -18.93 23.11
N PHE A 19 -6.56 -18.30 22.87
CA PHE A 19 -6.57 -17.02 22.17
C PHE A 19 -7.21 -17.30 20.80
N LEU A 20 -8.43 -16.82 20.61
CA LEU A 20 -9.06 -16.77 19.30
C LEU A 20 -8.23 -15.83 18.44
N VAL A 21 -7.29 -16.40 17.70
CA VAL A 21 -6.62 -15.71 16.61
C VAL A 21 -7.64 -15.63 15.48
N PHE A 22 -8.32 -14.49 15.38
CA PHE A 22 -9.02 -14.15 14.15
C PHE A 22 -7.95 -13.93 13.08
N ALA A 23 -7.86 -14.85 12.13
CA ALA A 23 -7.19 -14.54 10.87
C ALA A 23 -7.96 -13.36 10.27
N SER A 24 -7.37 -12.16 10.32
CA SER A 24 -7.83 -11.08 9.46
C SER A 24 -7.75 -11.64 8.05
N ASP A 25 -8.86 -11.60 7.32
CA ASP A 25 -8.89 -11.94 5.91
C ASP A 25 -7.90 -11.01 5.20
N ALA A 26 -6.64 -11.44 5.09
CA ALA A 26 -5.59 -10.71 4.40
C ALA A 26 -5.72 -10.94 2.90
N SER A 27 -6.95 -10.82 2.41
CA SER A 27 -7.28 -10.58 1.01
C SER A 27 -7.26 -9.06 0.86
N ILE A 28 -6.10 -8.43 0.74
CA ILE A 28 -5.43 -8.26 -0.55
C ILE A 28 -3.95 -7.91 -0.29
N SER A 29 -3.03 -8.80 -0.66
CA SER A 29 -1.66 -8.37 -1.02
C SER A 29 -1.51 -8.49 -2.54
N LEU A 30 -2.26 -7.65 -3.27
CA LEU A 30 -1.95 -7.30 -4.65
C LEU A 30 -0.74 -6.38 -4.58
N VAL A 31 0.43 -6.87 -4.99
CA VAL A 31 1.69 -6.13 -5.01
C VAL A 31 1.48 -4.67 -5.46
N GLY A 32 1.96 -3.73 -4.66
CA GLY A 32 1.81 -2.30 -4.89
C GLY A 32 2.29 -1.88 -6.27
N VAL A 33 1.48 -1.06 -6.96
CA VAL A 33 1.76 -0.55 -8.31
C VAL A 33 2.15 -1.66 -9.29
N GLN A 34 1.52 -2.84 -9.15
CA GLN A 34 1.73 -4.00 -10.02
C GLN A 34 3.20 -4.46 -10.09
N GLY A 35 3.97 -4.21 -9.02
CA GLY A 35 5.36 -4.65 -8.90
C GLY A 35 6.38 -3.72 -9.55
N TYR A 36 6.01 -2.49 -9.90
CA TYR A 36 6.97 -1.48 -10.31
C TYR A 36 7.65 -0.83 -9.09
N ASP A 37 8.95 -0.61 -9.24
CA ASP A 37 9.78 0.01 -8.21
C ASP A 37 9.41 1.49 -8.07
N LEU A 38 8.84 1.86 -6.92
CA LEU A 38 8.40 3.24 -6.65
C LEU A 38 9.54 4.27 -6.73
N VAL A 39 10.76 3.89 -6.38
CA VAL A 39 11.93 4.78 -6.44
C VAL A 39 12.35 5.04 -7.88
N SER A 40 12.23 4.03 -8.75
CA SER A 40 12.64 4.13 -10.15
C SER A 40 11.85 5.17 -10.96
N TYR A 41 10.61 5.50 -10.57
CA TYR A 41 9.84 6.59 -11.18
C TYR A 41 10.53 7.96 -11.09
N HIS A 42 11.42 8.14 -10.11
CA HIS A 42 12.17 9.38 -9.88
C HIS A 42 13.59 9.32 -10.46
N GLN A 43 13.93 8.24 -11.18
CA GLN A 43 15.23 8.03 -11.79
C GLN A 43 15.17 8.33 -13.30
N LYS A 44 16.32 8.65 -13.90
CA LYS A 44 16.42 9.06 -15.31
C LYS A 44 15.86 8.03 -16.29
N ASN A 45 15.95 6.74 -15.97
CA ASN A 45 15.53 5.65 -16.84
C ASN A 45 14.02 5.34 -16.73
N GLY A 46 13.30 6.01 -15.84
CA GLY A 46 11.88 5.79 -15.61
C GLY A 46 11.58 4.49 -14.86
N PRO A 47 10.31 4.07 -14.82
CA PRO A 47 9.87 2.97 -13.98
C PRO A 47 10.41 1.63 -14.46
N VAL A 48 10.97 0.87 -13.52
CA VAL A 48 11.51 -0.47 -13.73
C VAL A 48 10.71 -1.46 -12.88
N ARG A 49 10.52 -2.69 -13.38
CA ARG A 49 9.91 -3.75 -12.58
C ARG A 49 10.84 -4.15 -11.44
N GLY A 50 10.28 -4.26 -10.26
CA GLY A 50 10.95 -4.84 -9.12
C GLY A 50 11.01 -6.36 -9.20
N SER A 51 11.71 -6.95 -8.22
CA SER A 51 11.87 -8.38 -8.04
C SER A 51 11.40 -8.79 -6.65
N GLY A 52 10.88 -10.02 -6.52
CA GLY A 52 10.56 -10.62 -5.22
C GLY A 52 11.77 -10.72 -4.27
N ASN A 53 12.99 -10.70 -4.82
CA ASN A 53 14.24 -10.68 -4.05
C ASN A 53 14.45 -9.36 -3.28
N HIS A 54 13.77 -8.28 -3.67
CA HIS A 54 13.88 -6.96 -3.05
C HIS A 54 12.48 -6.46 -2.70
N THR A 55 11.93 -6.99 -1.62
CA THR A 55 10.56 -6.66 -1.17
C THR A 55 10.60 -5.80 0.09
N ALA A 56 9.77 -4.76 0.17
CA ALA A 56 9.48 -4.04 1.40
C ALA A 56 7.97 -3.97 1.63
N TYR A 57 7.56 -3.91 2.90
CA TYR A 57 6.16 -3.78 3.29
C TYR A 57 5.91 -2.40 3.89
N HIS A 58 4.83 -1.75 3.47
CA HIS A 58 4.38 -0.47 4.05
C HIS A 58 2.85 -0.44 4.05
N ASN A 59 2.24 -0.11 5.19
CA ASN A 59 0.78 -0.07 5.38
C ASN A 59 0.04 -1.32 4.85
N GLY A 60 0.60 -2.50 5.10
CA GLY A 60 0.01 -3.79 4.67
C GLY A 60 0.18 -4.12 3.19
N VAL A 61 0.87 -3.28 2.40
CA VAL A 61 1.14 -3.51 0.97
C VAL A 61 2.59 -3.94 0.76
N ALA A 62 2.79 -4.99 -0.05
CA ALA A 62 4.11 -5.40 -0.52
C ALA A 62 4.54 -4.58 -1.74
N TYR A 63 5.71 -3.96 -1.69
CA TYR A 63 6.34 -3.23 -2.80
C TYR A 63 7.61 -3.95 -3.25
N LEU A 64 7.81 -4.05 -4.56
CA LEU A 64 8.98 -4.70 -5.15
C LEU A 64 9.94 -3.66 -5.72
N PHE A 65 11.24 -3.89 -5.53
CA PHE A 65 12.30 -2.98 -5.97
C PHE A 65 13.22 -3.68 -6.96
N ALA A 66 13.80 -2.92 -7.88
CA ALA A 66 14.72 -3.43 -8.88
C ALA A 66 16.11 -3.71 -8.27
N THR A 67 16.47 -2.99 -7.21
CA THR A 67 17.74 -3.12 -6.49
C THR A 67 17.53 -3.07 -4.98
N ASP A 68 18.51 -3.56 -4.22
CA ASP A 68 18.49 -3.46 -2.76
C ASP A 68 18.67 -2.01 -2.29
N GLU A 69 19.39 -1.19 -3.05
CA GLU A 69 19.54 0.24 -2.80
C GLU A 69 18.20 0.97 -2.91
N ASN A 70 17.42 0.70 -3.95
CA ASN A 70 16.09 1.30 -4.11
C ASN A 70 15.16 0.88 -2.95
N LYS A 71 15.20 -0.39 -2.55
CA LYS A 71 14.47 -0.88 -1.38
C LYS A 71 14.84 -0.09 -0.11
N LYS A 72 16.15 0.07 0.15
CA LYS A 72 16.65 0.78 1.34
C LYS A 72 16.20 2.23 1.38
N VAL A 73 16.30 2.97 0.26
CA VAL A 73 15.89 4.38 0.25
C VAL A 73 14.38 4.55 0.36
N PHE A 74 13.59 3.61 -0.18
CA PHE A 74 12.15 3.57 0.07
C PHE A 74 11.85 3.35 1.55
N GLN A 75 12.44 2.34 2.19
CA GLN A 75 12.21 2.04 3.61
C GLN A 75 12.59 3.21 4.53
N ALA A 76 13.59 4.01 4.15
CA ALA A 76 14.00 5.19 4.91
C ALA A 76 12.99 6.34 4.83
N ASN A 77 12.23 6.46 3.73
CA ASN A 77 11.20 7.50 3.57
C ASN A 77 10.10 7.07 2.58
N PRO A 78 9.18 6.19 2.97
CA PRO A 78 8.17 5.63 2.06
C PRO A 78 7.26 6.71 1.46
N GLU A 79 6.84 7.68 2.28
CA GLU A 79 5.88 8.74 1.91
C GLU A 79 6.37 9.60 0.73
N LYS A 80 7.69 9.69 0.51
CA LYS A 80 8.27 10.39 -0.64
C LYS A 80 7.97 9.71 -1.98
N TYR A 81 7.79 8.39 -1.98
CA TYR A 81 7.73 7.56 -3.18
C TYR A 81 6.35 6.96 -3.43
N LEU A 82 5.46 6.97 -2.44
CA LEU A 82 4.09 6.50 -2.60
C LEU A 82 3.34 7.35 -3.64
N PRO A 83 2.49 6.74 -4.47
CA PRO A 83 1.64 7.50 -5.37
C PRO A 83 0.58 8.29 -4.59
N ALA A 84 0.20 9.46 -5.12
CA ALA A 84 -0.72 10.42 -4.49
C ALA A 84 -2.04 9.80 -4.00
N TYR A 85 -2.58 8.86 -4.78
CA TYR A 85 -3.88 8.23 -4.52
C TYR A 85 -3.74 6.70 -4.45
N GLY A 86 -2.60 6.22 -3.96
CA GLY A 86 -2.22 4.81 -4.04
C GLY A 86 -2.17 4.32 -5.50
N GLY A 87 -2.42 3.03 -5.72
CA GLY A 87 -2.41 2.43 -7.06
C GLY A 87 -3.61 2.78 -7.96
N TYR A 88 -4.32 3.88 -7.70
CA TYR A 88 -5.52 4.27 -8.44
C TYR A 88 -5.28 5.45 -9.39
N CYS A 89 -6.07 5.49 -10.45
CA CYS A 89 -6.06 6.52 -11.48
C CYS A 89 -6.39 7.90 -10.90
N ALA A 90 -5.47 8.86 -11.02
CA ALA A 90 -5.60 10.22 -10.55
C ALA A 90 -6.79 10.97 -11.15
N PHE A 91 -7.16 10.65 -12.41
CA PHE A 91 -8.36 11.21 -13.02
C PHE A 91 -9.65 10.58 -12.49
N ALA A 92 -9.67 9.26 -12.27
CA ALA A 92 -10.83 8.62 -11.67
C ALA A 92 -11.08 9.18 -10.26
N VAL A 93 -10.01 9.37 -9.48
CA VAL A 93 -10.09 9.97 -8.14
C VAL A 93 -10.61 11.40 -8.21
N SER A 94 -10.21 12.21 -9.19
CA SER A 94 -10.72 13.59 -9.33
C SER A 94 -12.23 13.67 -9.58
N VAL A 95 -12.86 12.57 -10.03
CA VAL A 95 -14.31 12.44 -10.20
C VAL A 95 -14.96 11.48 -9.19
N GLY A 96 -14.26 11.15 -8.09
CA GLY A 96 -14.81 10.38 -6.97
C GLY A 96 -14.84 8.86 -7.15
N ARG A 97 -14.06 8.30 -8.06
CA ARG A 97 -14.00 6.86 -8.35
C ARG A 97 -12.61 6.29 -8.07
N LYS A 98 -12.53 5.01 -7.71
CA LYS A 98 -11.26 4.27 -7.66
C LYS A 98 -11.19 3.25 -8.78
N VAL A 99 -10.29 3.49 -9.73
CA VAL A 99 -10.01 2.60 -10.86
C VAL A 99 -8.52 2.31 -10.84
N VAL A 100 -8.13 1.03 -10.90
CA VAL A 100 -6.71 0.63 -10.92
C VAL A 100 -6.00 1.28 -12.09
N SER A 101 -4.82 1.85 -11.84
CA SER A 101 -4.02 2.53 -12.86
C SER A 101 -3.15 1.57 -13.67
N ASP A 102 -2.72 1.99 -14.86
CA ASP A 102 -1.58 1.42 -15.56
C ASP A 102 -0.27 2.03 -15.00
N PRO A 103 0.70 1.23 -14.52
CA PRO A 103 1.95 1.73 -13.95
C PRO A 103 2.82 2.47 -14.96
N LEU A 104 2.58 2.29 -16.26
CA LEU A 104 3.29 2.99 -17.34
C LEU A 104 2.60 4.32 -17.74
N ALA A 105 1.38 4.59 -17.27
CA ALA A 105 0.66 5.84 -17.50
C ALA A 105 0.83 6.81 -16.31
N TRP A 106 2.03 7.35 -16.13
CA TRP A 106 2.42 8.09 -14.92
C TRP A 106 3.02 9.47 -15.19
N LYS A 107 2.89 10.40 -14.23
CA LYS A 107 3.65 11.66 -14.18
C LYS A 107 4.17 11.90 -12.76
N ILE A 108 5.34 12.52 -12.67
CA ILE A 108 5.79 13.19 -11.45
C ILE A 108 5.39 14.65 -11.55
N VAL A 109 4.64 15.15 -10.57
CA VAL A 109 4.27 16.57 -10.45
C VAL A 109 4.65 17.01 -9.05
N ASP A 110 5.50 18.04 -8.95
CA ASP A 110 6.02 18.56 -7.68
C ASP A 110 6.63 17.47 -6.77
N GLY A 111 7.30 16.49 -7.39
CA GLY A 111 7.93 15.38 -6.69
C GLY A 111 6.97 14.25 -6.29
N ILE A 112 5.67 14.33 -6.60
CA ILE A 112 4.66 13.32 -6.26
C ILE A 112 4.32 12.48 -7.48
N LEU A 113 4.21 11.16 -7.30
CA LEU A 113 3.81 10.21 -8.33
C LEU A 113 2.30 10.17 -8.52
N TYR A 114 1.85 10.45 -9.75
CA TYR A 114 0.47 10.30 -10.20
C TYR A 114 0.39 9.23 -11.27
N LEU A 115 -0.53 8.29 -11.09
CA LEU A 115 -0.80 7.20 -12.03
C LEU A 115 -2.17 7.42 -12.69
N ASN A 116 -2.36 6.94 -13.91
CA ASN A 116 -3.63 7.02 -14.64
C ASN A 116 -4.02 5.65 -15.20
N LEU A 117 -5.29 5.49 -15.57
CA LEU A 117 -5.83 4.23 -16.11
C LEU A 117 -5.07 3.73 -17.34
N ASN A 118 -4.68 4.66 -18.21
CA ASN A 118 -3.91 4.41 -19.43
C ASN A 118 -3.36 5.75 -19.97
N LYS A 119 -2.59 5.70 -21.06
CA LYS A 119 -2.00 6.89 -21.70
C LYS A 119 -3.02 7.91 -22.20
N GLN A 120 -4.15 7.48 -22.76
CA GLN A 120 -5.18 8.40 -23.22
C GLN A 120 -5.83 9.17 -22.06
N VAL A 121 -6.13 8.49 -20.95
CA VAL A 121 -6.65 9.13 -19.73
C VAL A 121 -5.59 10.03 -19.09
N GLN A 122 -4.32 9.65 -19.14
CA GLN A 122 -3.21 10.50 -18.70
C GLN A 122 -3.13 11.81 -19.50
N GLU A 123 -3.28 11.75 -20.82
CA GLU A 123 -3.33 12.94 -21.68
C GLU A 123 -4.51 13.83 -21.33
N PHE A 124 -5.70 13.24 -21.12
CA PHE A 124 -6.88 13.98 -20.68
C PHE A 124 -6.67 14.65 -19.32
N TRP A 125 -6.17 13.90 -18.33
CA TRP A 125 -5.83 14.41 -17.00
C TRP A 125 -4.81 15.56 -17.09
N SER A 126 -3.86 15.46 -18.01
CA SER A 126 -2.80 16.45 -18.22
C SER A 126 -3.28 17.79 -18.79
N LYS A 127 -4.53 17.87 -19.29
CA LYS A 127 -5.11 19.14 -19.80
C LYS A 127 -5.34 20.17 -18.69
N ASP A 128 -5.53 19.72 -17.45
CA ASP A 128 -5.69 20.58 -16.27
C ASP A 128 -5.13 19.86 -15.03
N ILE A 129 -3.80 19.74 -14.98
CA ILE A 129 -3.11 19.09 -13.85
C ILE A 129 -3.47 19.76 -12.52
N PRO A 130 -3.37 21.11 -12.35
CA PRO A 130 -3.66 21.74 -11.07
C PRO A 130 -5.12 21.54 -10.62
N GLY A 131 -6.08 21.70 -11.54
CA GLY A 131 -7.50 21.51 -11.22
C GLY A 131 -7.85 20.05 -10.93
N ASN A 132 -7.25 19.10 -11.65
CA ASN A 132 -7.46 17.67 -11.40
C ASN A 132 -6.82 17.22 -10.08
N ILE A 133 -5.64 17.72 -9.72
CA ILE A 133 -5.02 17.46 -8.41
C ILE A 133 -5.88 18.03 -7.28
N LYS A 134 -6.33 19.29 -7.41
CA LYS A 134 -7.19 19.92 -6.39
C LYS A 134 -8.47 19.11 -6.17
N LYS A 135 -9.15 18.71 -7.24
CA LYS A 135 -10.36 17.86 -7.17
C LYS A 135 -10.02 16.49 -6.59
N GLY A 136 -8.93 15.88 -7.04
CA GLY A 136 -8.45 14.58 -6.57
C GLY A 136 -8.21 14.56 -5.06
N ASN A 137 -7.48 15.53 -4.53
CA ASN A 137 -7.24 15.65 -3.09
C ASN A 137 -8.54 15.76 -2.28
N ILE A 138 -9.51 16.56 -2.75
CA ILE A 138 -10.82 16.71 -2.09
C ILE A 138 -11.60 15.39 -2.10
N GLN A 139 -11.59 14.66 -3.21
CA GLN A 139 -12.32 13.40 -3.32
C GLN A 139 -11.62 12.27 -2.58
N TRP A 140 -10.29 12.25 -2.58
CA TRP A 140 -9.49 11.23 -1.92
C TRP A 140 -9.79 11.13 -0.43
N GLU A 141 -9.90 12.26 0.26
CA GLU A 141 -10.29 12.30 1.68
C GLU A 141 -11.66 11.65 1.96
N LYS A 142 -12.54 11.56 0.96
CA LYS A 142 -13.86 10.95 1.08
C LYS A 142 -13.86 9.46 0.75
N ILE A 143 -12.98 9.01 -0.16
CA ILE A 143 -13.06 7.68 -0.77
C ILE A 143 -11.87 6.75 -0.45
N LYS A 144 -10.80 7.26 0.19
CA LYS A 144 -9.57 6.48 0.44
C LYS A 144 -9.86 5.18 1.22
N ASP A 145 -10.73 5.25 2.22
CA ASP A 145 -11.07 4.15 3.11
C ASP A 145 -12.32 3.35 2.66
N ILE A 146 -12.92 3.68 1.51
CA ILE A 146 -14.12 2.98 0.98
C ILE A 146 -13.70 1.90 -0.01
N ASP A 147 -14.21 0.68 0.09
CA ASP A 147 -13.96 -0.37 -0.92
C ASP A 147 -14.23 0.14 -2.36
N PRO A 148 -13.25 0.01 -3.30
CA PRO A 148 -13.44 0.40 -4.70
C PRO A 148 -14.70 -0.15 -5.37
N GLN A 149 -15.19 -1.34 -4.96
CA GLN A 149 -16.40 -1.94 -5.54
C GLN A 149 -17.69 -1.25 -5.08
N LYS A 150 -17.62 -0.42 -4.03
CA LYS A 150 -18.77 0.27 -3.44
C LYS A 150 -18.90 1.73 -3.88
N ILE A 151 -18.03 2.20 -4.77
CA ILE A 151 -17.98 3.59 -5.24
C ILE A 151 -18.01 3.75 -6.73
#